data_AF-A0A0G2HQS1-F1
#
_entry.id   AF-A0A0G2HQS1-F1
#
_cell.length_a   1.000
_cell.length_b   1.000
_cell.length_c   1.000
_cell.angle_alpha   90.00
_cell.angle_beta   90.00
_cell.angle_gamma   90.00
#
_symmetry.space_group_name_H-M   'P 1'
#
loop_
_entity.id
_entity.type
_entity.pdbx_description
1 polymer ?
#
loop_
_entity_poly.entity_id
_entity_poly.type
_entity_poly.pdbx_seq_one_letter_code
_entity_poly.pdbx_strand_id
1 'polypeptide(L)' 'MSSGYGLNGGPSRCFPFWQELLACYVVNTSSEDASGKKKCQPALEDYYECMHHKKEVGHAQKIYCVREHQD' A
#
# COMPACT_ATOMS: atom_id res chain seq x y z
N MET A 1 -7.40 3.10 -7.59
CA MET A 1 -6.79 3.76 -8.76
C MET A 1 -5.29 3.64 -8.57
N SER A 2 -4.58 3.04 -9.53
CA SER A 2 -3.16 2.68 -9.42
C SER A 2 -2.20 3.77 -9.91
N SER A 3 -2.71 4.94 -10.28
CA SER A 3 -1.93 6.13 -10.65
C SER A 3 -1.75 7.06 -9.44
N GLY A 4 -0.59 7.74 -9.36
CA GLY A 4 -0.29 8.71 -8.29
C GLY A 4 -1.21 9.95 -8.27
N TYR A 5 -2.13 10.07 -9.21
CA TYR A 5 -3.07 11.17 -9.34
C TYR A 5 -4.49 10.74 -8.97
N GLY A 6 -5.18 11.59 -8.21
CA GLY A 6 -6.59 11.45 -7.85
C GLY A 6 -7.53 11.95 -8.94
N LEU A 7 -8.82 11.69 -8.78
CA LEU A 7 -9.88 12.09 -9.72
C LEU A 7 -9.95 13.60 -9.95
N ASN A 8 -9.52 14.40 -8.97
CA ASN A 8 -9.52 15.86 -9.03
C ASN A 8 -8.19 16.44 -9.54
N GLY A 9 -7.31 15.62 -10.13
CA GLY A 9 -6.00 16.05 -10.66
C GLY A 9 -4.92 16.31 -9.60
N GLY A 10 -5.28 16.37 -8.32
CA GLY A 10 -4.34 16.41 -7.19
C GLY A 10 -3.72 15.05 -6.86
N PRO A 11 -2.82 14.98 -5.86
CA PRO A 11 -2.26 13.71 -5.39
C PRO A 11 -3.38 12.76 -4.93
N SER A 12 -3.23 11.47 -5.24
CA SER A 12 -4.18 10.44 -4.78
C SER A 12 -4.05 10.18 -3.28
N ARG A 13 -5.07 9.55 -2.68
CA ARG A 13 -5.08 9.24 -1.22
C ARG A 13 -3.87 8.42 -0.77
N CYS A 14 -3.37 7.54 -1.63
CA CYS A 14 -2.24 6.65 -1.35
C CYS A 14 -0.93 7.14 -1.97
N PHE A 15 -0.86 8.41 -2.37
CA PHE A 15 0.32 9.00 -3.00
C PHE A 15 1.59 8.92 -2.12
N PRO A 16 1.55 9.12 -0.78
CA PRO A 16 2.74 8.96 0.06
C PRO A 16 3.32 7.54 0.02
N PHE A 17 2.49 6.51 0.11
CA PHE A 17 2.95 5.11 0.00
C PHE A 17 3.53 4.79 -1.38
N TRP A 18 2.97 5.39 -2.42
CA TRP A 18 3.52 5.29 -3.77
C TRP A 18 4.91 5.95 -3.89
N GLN A 19 5.13 7.09 -3.23
CA GLN A 19 6.44 7.74 -3.20
C GLN A 19 7.49 6.87 -2.49
N GLU A 20 7.14 6.24 -1.37
CA GLU A 20 8.03 5.32 -0.64
C GLU A 20 8.40 4.09 -1.49
N LEU A 21 7.43 3.50 -2.20
CA LEU A 21 7.68 2.40 -3.11
C LEU A 21 8.63 2.81 -4.25
N LEU A 22 8.39 3.97 -4.85
CA LEU A 22 9.24 4.51 -5.91
C LEU A 22 10.65 4.82 -5.41
N ALA A 23 10.78 5.43 -4.22
CA ALA A 23 12.07 5.70 -3.60
C ALA A 23 12.85 4.38 -3.41
N CYS A 24 12.20 3.33 -2.93
CA CYS A 24 12.82 2.02 -2.79
C CYS A 24 13.26 1.43 -4.14
N TYR A 25 12.45 1.54 -5.19
CA TYR A 25 12.81 1.07 -6.53
C TYR A 25 13.97 1.85 -7.14
N VAL A 26 14.02 3.17 -7.00
CA VAL A 26 15.12 3.99 -7.52
C VAL A 26 16.45 3.61 -6.87
N VAL A 27 16.45 3.29 -5.58
CA VAL A 27 17.69 2.93 -4.85
C VAL A 27 18.12 1.48 -5.12
N ASN A 28 17.18 0.56 -5.36
CA ASN A 28 17.47 -0.87 -5.42
C ASN A 28 17.42 -1.47 -6.82
N THR A 29 17.04 -0.72 -7.85
CA THR A 29 16.94 -1.23 -9.22
C THR A 29 17.73 -0.37 -10.19
N SER A 30 18.29 -1.03 -11.21
CA SER A 30 18.96 -0.39 -12.33
C SER A 30 18.22 -0.76 -13.63
N SER A 31 18.49 -0.05 -14.73
CA SER A 31 17.90 -0.35 -16.04
C SER A 31 18.13 -1.80 -16.51
N GLU A 32 19.20 -2.43 -16.04
CA GLU A 32 19.62 -3.78 -16.42
C GLU A 32 19.25 -4.84 -15.37
N ASP A 33 18.96 -4.43 -14.12
CA ASP A 33 18.76 -5.34 -12.98
C ASP A 33 17.50 -5.01 -12.18
N ALA A 34 16.45 -5.80 -12.40
CA ALA A 34 15.17 -5.70 -11.68
C ALA A 34 15.12 -6.55 -10.39
N SER A 35 16.18 -7.30 -10.08
CA SER A 35 16.22 -8.25 -8.95
C SER A 35 16.03 -7.59 -7.59
N GLY A 36 16.42 -6.32 -7.45
CA GLY A 36 16.26 -5.56 -6.21
C GLY A 36 14.82 -5.13 -5.90
N LYS A 37 13.87 -5.27 -6.84
CA LYS A 37 12.43 -5.01 -6.59
C LYS A 37 11.87 -5.84 -5.44
N LYS A 38 12.40 -7.06 -5.24
CA LYS A 38 11.99 -7.96 -4.15
C LYS A 38 12.26 -7.37 -2.76
N LYS A 39 13.30 -6.55 -2.61
CA LYS A 39 13.62 -5.88 -1.34
C LYS A 39 12.55 -4.86 -0.94
N CYS A 40 11.85 -4.31 -1.93
CA CYS A 40 10.79 -3.32 -1.73
C CYS A 40 9.40 -3.94 -1.54
N GLN A 41 9.31 -5.26 -1.30
CA GLN A 41 8.03 -5.92 -1.02
C GLN A 41 7.27 -5.25 0.15
N PRO A 42 7.90 -4.85 1.28
CA PRO A 42 7.16 -4.21 2.38
C PRO A 42 6.45 -2.92 1.94
N ALA A 43 7.17 -2.01 1.28
CA ALA A 43 6.59 -0.77 0.75
C ALA A 43 5.50 -1.04 -0.32
N LEU A 44 5.68 -2.10 -1.10
CA LEU A 44 4.68 -2.54 -2.08
C LEU A 44 3.41 -3.01 -1.38
N GLU A 45 3.53 -3.80 -0.31
CA GLU A 45 2.38 -4.27 0.47
C GLU A 45 1.62 -3.11 1.10
N ASP A 46 2.30 -2.10 1.65
CA ASP A 46 1.66 -0.93 2.25
C ASP A 46 0.89 -0.11 1.20
N TYR A 47 1.46 0.07 0.01
CA TYR A 47 0.75 0.71 -1.11
C TYR A 47 -0.50 -0.08 -1.53
N TYR A 48 -0.41 -1.41 -1.61
CA TYR A 48 -1.55 -2.26 -1.95
C TYR A 48 -2.61 -2.31 -0.86
N GLU A 49 -2.19 -2.28 0.41
CA GLU A 49 -3.07 -2.18 1.56
C GLU A 49 -3.88 -0.90 1.46
N CYS A 50 -3.24 0.27 1.30
CA CYS A 50 -3.94 1.55 1.20
C CYS A 50 -4.97 1.58 0.04
N MET A 51 -4.70 0.89 -1.08
CA MET A 51 -5.66 0.86 -2.19
C MET A 51 -6.89 -0.01 -1.94
N HIS A 52 -6.73 -1.13 -1.21
CA HIS A 52 -7.75 -2.17 -1.12
C HIS A 52 -8.28 -2.42 0.29
N HIS A 53 -7.62 -1.85 1.31
CA HIS A 53 -7.92 -1.94 2.73
C HIS A 53 -8.21 -3.36 3.23
N LYS A 54 -7.58 -4.39 2.65
CA LYS A 54 -7.87 -5.79 2.97
C LYS A 54 -7.50 -6.12 4.43
N LYS A 55 -6.35 -5.62 4.90
CA LYS A 55 -5.87 -5.86 6.26
C LYS A 55 -6.76 -5.11 7.24
N GLU A 56 -7.10 -3.86 6.94
CA GLU A 56 -7.99 -3.04 7.77
C GLU A 56 -9.41 -3.62 7.89
N VAL A 57 -10.04 -4.00 6.78
CA VAL A 57 -11.38 -4.63 6.79
C VAL A 57 -11.37 -5.92 7.60
N GLY A 58 -10.34 -6.76 7.44
CA GLY A 58 -10.20 -7.99 8.21
C GLY A 58 -9.97 -7.74 9.71
N HIS A 59 -9.24 -6.68 10.07
CA HIS A 59 -9.04 -6.29 11.46
C HIS A 59 -10.33 -5.74 12.08
N ALA A 60 -11.01 -4.83 11.39
CA ALA A 60 -12.29 -4.28 11.80
C ALA A 60 -13.31 -5.40 12.04
N GLN A 61 -13.44 -6.37 11.13
CA GLN A 61 -14.34 -7.51 11.28
C GLN A 61 -14.05 -8.33 12.55
N LYS A 62 -12.77 -8.57 12.87
CA LYS A 62 -12.38 -9.25 14.12
C LYS A 62 -12.80 -8.43 15.34
N ILE A 63 -12.60 -7.11 15.33
CA ILE A 63 -13.06 -6.23 16.41
C ILE A 63 -14.59 -6.25 16.53
N TYR A 64 -15.32 -6.21 15.42
CA TYR A 64 -16.79 -6.29 15.44
C TYR A 64 -17.28 -7.59 16.06
N CYS A 65 -16.71 -8.74 15.64
CA CYS A 65 -17.05 -10.05 16.20
C CYS A 65 -16.76 -10.13 17.71
N VAL A 66 -15.60 -9.63 18.16
CA VAL A 66 -15.27 -9.59 19.60
C VAL A 66 -16.23 -8.70 20.38
N ARG A 67 -16.62 -7.54 19.82
CA ARG A 67 -17.61 -6.66 20.46
C ARG A 67 -18.99 -7.31 20.55
N GLU A 68 -19.42 -8.00 19.50
CA GLU A 68 -20.73 -8.69 19.47
C GLU A 68 -20.81 -9.84 20.48
N HIS A 69 -19.69 -10.49 20.81
CA HIS A 69 -19.61 -11.51 21.87
C HIS A 69 -19.43 -10.95 23.29
N GLN A 70 -19.33 -9.63 23.45
CA GLN A 70 -19.17 -8.97 24.75
C GLN A 70 -20.49 -8.40 25.31
N ASP A 71 -21.53 -8.31 24.46
CA ASP A 71 -22.92 -8.02 24.83
C ASP A 71 -23.71 -9.32 25.10
#